data_AF-A0A0D6EB85-F1
#
_entry.id   AF-A0A0D6EB85-F1
#
_cell.length_a   1.000
_cell.length_b   1.000
_cell.length_c   1.000
_cell.angle_alpha   90.00
_cell.angle_beta   90.00
_cell.angle_gamma   90.00
#
_symmetry.space_group_name_H-M   'P 1'
#
loop_
_entity.id
_entity.type
_entity.pdbx_description
1 polymer ?
#
loop_
_entity_poly.entity_id
_entity_poly.type
_entity_poly.pdbx_seq_one_letter_code
_entity_poly.pdbx_strand_id
1 'polypeptide(L)'
;MNPTTPIHRAPDSPSARQALALAGVFQAASLVDELARTGQVDPRAWETLIEATVDTNPESFEAIYGGHPNNLRRGLDTLEALVGRKQANPVVLRYGFSLLMLMNKLRTSNDMMDALGQKLTRIQGQAEHFGATHENVVASLGEAYQETISTFKTRIVVQGDPSLLQSRMMPERVRACLMAGIRFGLLWHQQGGRRWKLVFQRKALRRALDSLS
;
A
#
# COMPACT_ATOMS: atom_id res chain seq x y z
N MET A 1 -0.41 25.64 -24.03
CA MET A 1 0.20 24.85 -22.94
C MET A 1 0.56 23.50 -23.52
N ASN A 2 1.84 23.21 -23.69
CA ASN A 2 2.28 21.87 -24.11
C ASN A 2 1.99 20.91 -22.95
N PRO A 3 1.28 19.79 -23.19
CA PRO A 3 1.23 18.74 -22.19
C PRO A 3 2.65 18.20 -22.07
N THR A 4 3.24 18.35 -20.89
CA THR A 4 4.45 17.62 -20.52
C THR A 4 4.17 16.14 -20.69
N THR A 5 4.64 15.57 -21.79
CA THR A 5 4.71 14.13 -22.00
C THR A 5 5.34 13.51 -20.75
N PRO A 6 4.66 12.60 -20.03
CA PRO A 6 5.30 11.89 -18.95
C PRO A 6 6.54 11.20 -19.52
N ILE A 7 7.72 11.51 -18.96
CA ILE A 7 9.02 10.95 -19.40
C ILE A 7 9.03 9.41 -19.21
N HIS A 8 8.06 8.88 -18.46
CA HIS A 8 7.80 7.46 -18.26
C HIS A 8 6.51 7.03 -18.96
N ARG A 9 6.56 6.02 -19.85
CA ARG A 9 5.34 5.42 -20.43
C ARG A 9 4.52 4.75 -19.33
N ALA A 10 3.19 4.85 -19.43
CA ALA A 10 2.29 4.01 -18.66
C ALA A 10 2.75 2.54 -18.70
N PRO A 11 2.75 1.77 -17.60
CA PRO A 11 2.98 0.33 -17.65
C PRO A 11 1.98 -0.33 -18.61
N ASP A 12 2.46 -0.66 -19.81
CA ASP A 12 1.65 -1.23 -20.89
C ASP A 12 1.34 -2.72 -20.67
N SER A 13 2.12 -3.41 -19.82
CA SER A 13 1.94 -4.84 -19.55
C SER A 13 1.23 -5.12 -18.21
N PRO A 14 0.34 -6.12 -18.14
CA PRO A 14 -0.24 -6.58 -16.87
C PRO A 14 0.82 -6.95 -15.83
N SER A 15 1.96 -7.50 -16.25
CA SER A 15 3.07 -7.88 -15.36
C SER A 15 3.74 -6.66 -14.71
N ALA A 16 3.94 -5.57 -15.46
CA ALA A 16 4.48 -4.32 -14.91
C ALA A 16 3.50 -3.69 -13.92
N ARG A 17 2.21 -3.65 -14.24
CA ARG A 17 1.16 -3.17 -13.32
C ARG A 17 1.07 -4.04 -12.06
N GLN A 18 1.20 -5.36 -12.18
CA GLN A 18 1.30 -6.26 -11.03
C GLN A 18 2.53 -5.95 -10.17
N ALA A 19 3.69 -5.71 -10.78
CA ALA A 19 4.91 -5.38 -10.03
C ALA A 19 4.77 -4.05 -9.28
N LEU A 20 4.22 -3.01 -9.90
CA LEU A 20 3.95 -1.72 -9.27
C LEU A 20 2.94 -1.83 -8.11
N ALA A 21 1.81 -2.52 -8.34
CA ALA A 21 0.83 -2.72 -7.28
C ALA A 21 1.42 -3.50 -6.10
N LEU A 22 2.22 -4.52 -6.38
CA LEU A 22 2.91 -5.28 -5.34
C LEU A 22 4.00 -4.45 -4.63
N ALA A 23 4.68 -3.54 -5.33
CA ALA A 23 5.60 -2.60 -4.71
C ALA A 23 4.87 -1.71 -3.71
N GLY A 24 3.67 -1.22 -4.02
CA GLY A 24 2.84 -0.48 -3.06
C GLY A 24 2.52 -1.28 -1.78
N VAL A 25 2.28 -2.60 -1.90
CA VAL A 25 2.09 -3.47 -0.72
C VAL A 25 3.35 -3.52 0.15
N PHE A 26 4.52 -3.70 -0.46
CA PHE A 26 5.78 -3.78 0.30
C PHE A 26 6.28 -2.42 0.79
N GLN A 27 5.93 -1.32 0.10
CA GLN A 27 6.12 0.03 0.60
C GLN A 27 5.33 0.22 1.90
N ALA A 28 4.02 -0.06 1.89
CA ALA A 28 3.21 -0.02 3.10
C ALA A 28 3.78 -0.87 4.25
N ALA A 29 4.18 -2.10 3.95
CA ALA A 29 4.83 -2.97 4.93
C ALA A 29 6.12 -2.38 5.51
N SER A 30 6.94 -1.71 4.68
CA SER A 30 8.17 -1.06 5.12
C SER A 30 7.89 0.19 5.96
N LEU A 31 6.89 0.99 5.62
CA LEU A 31 6.51 2.16 6.43
C LEU A 31 5.93 1.76 7.79
N VAL A 32 5.17 0.67 7.87
CA VAL A 32 4.70 0.12 9.16
C VAL A 32 5.87 -0.26 10.05
N ASP A 33 6.89 -0.92 9.48
CA ASP A 33 8.09 -1.31 10.21
C ASP A 33 8.88 -0.09 10.71
N GLU A 34 9.01 0.94 9.87
CA GLU A 34 9.75 2.16 10.19
C GLU A 34 9.04 3.01 11.25
N LEU A 35 7.71 3.21 11.12
CA LEU A 35 6.89 3.87 12.13
C LEU A 35 7.04 3.20 13.49
N ALA A 36 6.95 1.87 13.52
CA ALA A 36 7.00 1.10 14.75
C ALA A 36 8.37 1.20 15.45
N ARG A 37 9.47 1.43 14.72
CA ARG A 37 10.83 1.50 15.28
C ARG A 37 11.34 2.92 15.53
N THR A 38 10.90 3.89 14.73
CA THR A 38 11.49 5.24 14.70
C THR A 38 10.46 6.35 14.89
N GLY A 39 9.17 6.06 14.71
CA GLY A 39 8.09 7.05 14.73
C GLY A 39 8.04 7.96 13.49
N GLN A 40 8.97 7.77 12.55
CA GLN A 40 9.12 8.57 11.34
C GLN A 40 8.98 7.68 10.09
N VAL A 41 8.72 8.33 8.95
CA VAL A 41 8.65 7.71 7.63
C VAL A 41 9.13 8.69 6.58
N ASP A 42 9.59 8.16 5.45
CA ASP A 42 9.82 8.97 4.24
C ASP A 42 8.51 9.69 3.82
N PRO A 43 8.50 11.05 3.76
CA PRO A 43 7.29 11.81 3.48
C PRO A 43 6.67 11.49 2.12
N ARG A 44 7.49 11.28 1.08
CA ARG A 44 7.03 10.99 -0.27
C ARG A 44 6.33 9.63 -0.34
N ALA A 45 6.94 8.61 0.26
CA ALA A 45 6.35 7.27 0.33
C ALA A 45 5.07 7.27 1.16
N TRP A 46 5.01 8.05 2.24
CA TRP A 46 3.83 8.23 3.06
C TRP A 46 2.68 8.89 2.29
N GLU A 47 2.94 10.05 1.67
CA GLU A 47 1.96 10.79 0.87
C GLU A 47 1.40 9.92 -0.25
N THR A 48 2.27 9.22 -1.00
CA THR A 48 1.86 8.27 -2.05
C THR A 48 0.87 7.22 -1.53
N LEU A 49 1.11 6.63 -0.35
CA LEU A 49 0.22 5.62 0.21
C LEU A 49 -1.12 6.19 0.67
N ILE A 50 -1.10 7.36 1.30
CA ILE A 50 -2.32 7.98 1.83
C ILE A 50 -3.18 8.51 0.68
N GLU A 51 -2.60 9.22 -0.29
CA GLU A 51 -3.29 9.67 -1.50
C GLU A 51 -3.91 8.51 -2.26
N ALA A 52 -3.13 7.44 -2.48
CA ALA A 52 -3.66 6.23 -3.08
C ALA A 52 -4.91 5.75 -2.33
N THR A 53 -4.91 5.80 -0.99
CA THR A 53 -6.01 5.25 -0.19
C THR A 53 -7.26 6.12 -0.18
N VAL A 54 -7.11 7.45 -0.15
CA VAL A 54 -8.24 8.38 -0.13
C VAL A 54 -8.87 8.57 -1.51
N ASP A 55 -8.09 8.45 -2.58
CA ASP A 55 -8.63 8.49 -3.94
C ASP A 55 -9.29 7.15 -4.30
N THR A 56 -10.63 7.16 -4.20
CA THR A 56 -11.48 6.01 -4.49
C THR A 56 -11.77 5.84 -5.98
N ASN A 57 -11.53 6.86 -6.81
CA ASN A 57 -11.84 6.85 -8.24
C ASN A 57 -10.71 7.48 -9.08
N PRO A 58 -9.53 6.85 -9.11
CA PRO A 58 -8.38 7.36 -9.85
C PRO A 58 -8.65 7.36 -11.36
N GLU A 59 -8.22 8.43 -12.04
CA GLU A 59 -8.40 8.61 -13.49
C GLU A 59 -7.61 7.58 -14.34
N SER A 60 -6.57 6.99 -13.75
CA SER A 60 -5.69 6.02 -14.41
C SER A 60 -5.01 5.11 -13.40
N PHE A 61 -4.36 4.04 -13.88
CA PHE A 61 -3.57 3.16 -13.00
C PHE A 61 -2.36 3.91 -12.41
N GLU A 62 -1.80 4.85 -13.16
CA GLU A 62 -0.63 5.64 -12.83
C GLU A 62 -0.94 6.69 -11.77
N ALA A 63 -2.13 7.32 -11.86
CA ALA A 63 -2.60 8.29 -10.88
C ALA A 63 -2.60 7.74 -9.46
N ILE A 64 -2.86 6.44 -9.29
CA ILE A 64 -2.87 5.75 -7.98
C ILE A 64 -1.58 5.96 -7.19
N TYR A 65 -0.43 6.03 -7.86
CA TYR A 65 0.86 6.21 -7.19
C TYR A 65 1.49 7.56 -7.54
N GLY A 66 0.71 8.55 -8.00
CA GLY A 66 1.21 9.88 -8.34
C GLY A 66 2.00 9.94 -9.64
N GLY A 67 1.71 9.05 -10.60
CA GLY A 67 2.18 9.14 -11.99
C GLY A 67 3.61 8.67 -12.27
N HIS A 68 4.46 8.48 -11.25
CA HIS A 68 5.85 8.07 -11.46
C HIS A 68 6.28 6.89 -10.56
N PRO A 69 6.84 5.78 -11.10
CA PRO A 69 7.22 4.59 -10.32
C PRO A 69 8.15 4.85 -9.13
N ASN A 70 9.04 5.85 -9.21
CA ASN A 70 9.87 6.29 -8.08
C ASN A 70 9.08 6.68 -6.81
N ASN A 71 7.78 6.99 -6.89
CA ASN A 71 6.93 7.17 -5.72
C ASN A 71 6.75 5.85 -4.92
N LEU A 72 7.02 4.72 -5.56
CA LEU A 72 7.00 3.37 -4.99
C LEU A 72 8.42 2.79 -4.77
N ARG A 73 9.48 3.62 -4.79
CA ARG A 73 10.88 3.18 -4.81
C ARG A 73 11.20 2.19 -3.69
N ARG A 74 10.78 2.46 -2.46
CA ARG A 74 11.02 1.60 -1.30
C ARG A 74 10.38 0.21 -1.46
N GLY A 75 9.19 0.17 -2.04
CA GLY A 75 8.50 -1.06 -2.40
C GLY A 75 9.23 -1.84 -3.51
N LEU A 76 9.68 -1.13 -4.54
CA LEU A 76 10.45 -1.70 -5.66
C LEU A 76 11.78 -2.29 -5.17
N ASP A 77 12.53 -1.57 -4.33
CA ASP A 77 13.78 -2.05 -3.71
C ASP A 77 13.55 -3.34 -2.89
N THR A 78 12.44 -3.41 -2.16
CA THR A 78 12.05 -4.60 -1.40
C THR A 78 11.76 -5.79 -2.33
N LEU A 79 11.09 -5.55 -3.46
CA LEU A 79 10.82 -6.58 -4.46
C LEU A 79 12.08 -7.03 -5.20
N GLU A 80 12.96 -6.11 -5.56
CA GLU A 80 14.27 -6.41 -6.15
C GLU A 80 15.10 -7.29 -5.21
N ALA A 81 15.10 -6.98 -3.90
CA ALA A 81 15.75 -7.83 -2.90
C ALA A 81 15.10 -9.22 -2.82
N LEU A 82 13.77 -9.30 -2.85
CA LEU A 82 13.04 -10.57 -2.83
C LEU A 82 13.38 -11.46 -4.04
N VAL A 83 13.46 -10.90 -5.24
CA VAL A 83 13.71 -11.68 -6.46
C VAL A 83 15.20 -11.84 -6.79
N GLY A 84 16.04 -10.91 -6.32
CA GLY A 84 17.47 -10.85 -6.57
C GLY A 84 18.29 -11.73 -5.62
N ARG A 85 19.56 -11.34 -5.45
CA ARG A 85 20.52 -11.99 -4.54
C ARG A 85 20.71 -11.26 -3.21
N LYS A 86 20.09 -10.08 -3.05
CA LYS A 86 20.12 -9.32 -1.78
C LYS A 86 19.15 -9.93 -0.79
N GLN A 87 19.38 -9.75 0.51
CA GLN A 87 18.47 -10.23 1.54
C GLN A 87 17.41 -9.16 1.82
N ALA A 88 16.15 -9.47 1.56
CA ALA A 88 15.03 -8.62 1.95
C ALA A 88 14.77 -8.72 3.47
N ASN A 89 14.31 -7.64 4.10
CA ASN A 89 13.97 -7.63 5.53
C ASN A 89 12.82 -8.63 5.81
N PRO A 90 13.04 -9.68 6.62
CA PRO A 90 12.03 -10.71 6.89
C PRO A 90 10.75 -10.17 7.56
N VAL A 91 10.85 -9.09 8.35
CA VAL A 91 9.69 -8.47 9.01
C VAL A 91 8.80 -7.78 7.99
N VAL A 92 9.40 -6.99 7.08
CA VAL A 92 8.69 -6.35 5.96
C VAL A 92 8.04 -7.40 5.06
N LEU A 93 8.74 -8.50 4.76
CA LEU A 93 8.17 -9.59 3.98
C LEU A 93 6.93 -10.20 4.66
N ARG A 94 7.03 -10.46 5.97
CA ARG A 94 5.92 -10.99 6.77
C ARG A 94 4.70 -10.07 6.72
N TYR A 95 4.89 -8.78 6.97
CA TYR A 95 3.81 -7.79 6.90
C TYR A 95 3.20 -7.73 5.49
N GLY A 96 4.02 -7.69 4.43
CA GLY A 96 3.55 -7.68 3.05
C GLY A 96 2.68 -8.89 2.70
N PHE A 97 3.10 -10.10 3.09
CA PHE A 97 2.29 -11.30 2.86
C PHE A 97 1.02 -11.34 3.72
N SER A 98 1.06 -10.84 4.96
CA SER A 98 -0.13 -10.70 5.80
C SER A 98 -1.13 -9.71 5.21
N LEU A 99 -0.67 -8.60 4.62
CA LEU A 99 -1.53 -7.64 3.92
C LEU A 99 -2.25 -8.30 2.74
N LEU A 100 -1.54 -9.09 1.92
CA LEU A 100 -2.17 -9.86 0.84
C LEU A 100 -3.20 -10.88 1.34
N MET A 101 -2.99 -11.46 2.53
CA MET A 101 -3.96 -12.36 3.17
C MET A 101 -5.21 -11.61 3.63
N LEU A 102 -5.04 -10.47 4.29
CA LEU A 102 -6.15 -9.65 4.77
C LEU A 102 -6.98 -9.09 3.60
N MET A 103 -6.31 -8.60 2.56
CA MET A 103 -6.97 -8.16 1.33
C MET A 103 -7.84 -9.26 0.72
N ASN A 104 -7.32 -10.50 0.65
CA ASN A 104 -8.11 -11.60 0.10
C ASN A 104 -9.35 -11.92 0.95
N LYS A 105 -9.26 -11.78 2.28
CA LYS A 105 -10.42 -11.93 3.17
C LYS A 105 -11.44 -10.80 2.98
N LEU A 106 -10.96 -9.57 2.93
CA LEU A 106 -11.78 -8.38 2.70
C LEU A 106 -12.56 -8.50 1.38
N ARG A 107 -11.87 -8.79 0.28
CA ARG A 107 -12.49 -8.89 -1.06
C ARG A 107 -13.57 -9.98 -1.16
N THR A 108 -13.53 -10.99 -0.31
CA THR A 108 -14.56 -12.05 -0.26
C THR A 108 -15.73 -11.76 0.67
N SER A 109 -15.71 -10.62 1.38
CA SER A 109 -16.76 -10.19 2.29
C SER A 109 -17.43 -8.93 1.74
N ASN A 110 -18.56 -9.11 1.03
CA ASN A 110 -19.29 -8.01 0.40
C ASN A 110 -19.71 -6.95 1.42
N ASP A 111 -20.33 -7.35 2.53
CA ASP A 111 -20.78 -6.43 3.58
C ASP A 111 -19.62 -5.57 4.13
N MET A 112 -18.44 -6.16 4.30
CA MET A 112 -17.26 -5.44 4.79
C MET A 112 -16.70 -4.48 3.73
N MET A 113 -16.71 -4.89 2.45
CA MET A 113 -16.33 -4.02 1.34
C MET A 113 -17.25 -2.81 1.22
N ASP A 114 -18.56 -3.02 1.33
CA ASP A 114 -19.56 -1.94 1.27
C ASP A 114 -19.42 -0.99 2.45
N ALA A 115 -19.27 -1.52 3.67
CA ALA A 115 -19.05 -0.72 4.87
C ALA A 115 -17.75 0.10 4.78
N LEU A 116 -16.66 -0.49 4.29
CA LEU A 116 -15.40 0.21 4.09
C LEU A 116 -15.51 1.28 2.99
N GLY A 117 -16.20 0.97 1.88
CA GLY A 117 -16.45 1.91 0.80
C GLY A 117 -17.16 3.17 1.27
N GLN A 118 -18.25 3.02 2.05
CA GLN A 118 -18.97 4.16 2.64
C GLN A 118 -18.09 5.02 3.56
N LYS A 119 -17.19 4.40 4.32
CA LYS A 119 -16.23 5.12 5.17
C LYS A 119 -15.23 5.89 4.32
N LEU A 120 -14.66 5.26 3.29
CA LEU A 120 -13.69 5.89 2.40
C LEU A 120 -14.28 7.07 1.62
N THR A 121 -15.55 7.02 1.18
CA THR A 121 -16.23 8.16 0.55
C THR A 121 -16.30 9.37 1.49
N ARG A 122 -16.58 9.16 2.79
CA ARG A 122 -16.60 10.25 3.78
C ARG A 122 -15.20 10.82 4.02
N ILE A 123 -14.20 9.94 4.11
CA ILE A 123 -12.79 10.33 4.30
C ILE A 123 -12.28 11.12 3.10
N GLN A 124 -12.67 10.74 1.88
CA GLN A 124 -12.33 11.49 0.67
C GLN A 124 -12.85 12.94 0.73
N GLY A 125 -14.10 13.15 1.15
CA GLY A 125 -14.64 14.49 1.35
C GLY A 125 -13.89 15.29 2.42
N GLN A 126 -13.40 14.66 3.49
CA GLN A 126 -12.53 15.33 4.46
C GLN A 126 -11.17 15.71 3.85
N ALA A 127 -10.60 14.83 3.03
CA ALA A 127 -9.32 15.06 2.34
C ALA A 127 -9.41 16.22 1.34
N GLU A 128 -10.55 16.40 0.66
CA GLU A 128 -10.80 17.54 -0.23
C GLU A 128 -10.76 18.89 0.52
N HIS A 129 -11.13 18.92 1.80
CA HIS A 129 -11.11 20.14 2.62
C HIS A 129 -9.78 20.38 3.33
N PHE A 130 -9.14 19.34 3.87
CA PHE A 130 -7.95 19.48 4.74
C PHE A 130 -6.63 19.06 4.07
N GLY A 131 -6.68 18.35 2.95
CA GLY A 131 -5.56 17.64 2.36
C GLY A 131 -5.47 16.19 2.84
N ALA A 132 -5.03 15.30 1.95
CA ALA A 132 -5.02 13.85 2.16
C ALA A 132 -4.22 13.41 3.39
N THR A 133 -3.10 14.08 3.69
CA THR A 133 -2.19 13.70 4.78
C THR A 133 -2.48 14.40 6.10
N HIS A 134 -3.55 15.20 6.18
CA HIS A 134 -3.94 15.90 7.40
C HIS A 134 -4.25 14.93 8.55
N GLU A 135 -3.93 15.31 9.79
CA GLU A 135 -4.06 14.44 10.99
C GLU A 135 -5.46 13.83 11.13
N ASN A 136 -6.52 14.62 10.88
CA ASN A 136 -7.90 14.16 10.90
C ASN A 136 -8.21 13.08 9.85
N VAL A 137 -7.70 13.23 8.62
CA VAL A 137 -7.92 12.24 7.55
C VAL A 137 -7.21 10.94 7.90
N VAL A 138 -5.99 11.03 8.41
CA VAL A 138 -5.21 9.88 8.88
C VAL A 138 -5.89 9.20 10.07
N ALA A 139 -6.45 9.97 11.00
CA ALA A 139 -7.23 9.45 12.12
C ALA A 139 -8.45 8.65 11.62
N SER A 140 -9.22 9.21 10.69
CA SER A 140 -10.39 8.54 10.12
C SER A 140 -10.03 7.30 9.30
N LEU A 141 -8.91 7.29 8.57
CA LEU A 141 -8.38 6.08 7.93
C LEU A 141 -8.02 5.00 8.97
N GLY A 142 -7.37 5.40 10.06
CA GLY A 142 -7.02 4.52 11.17
C GLY A 142 -8.24 3.91 11.85
N GLU A 143 -9.26 4.71 12.10
CA GLU A 143 -10.55 4.29 12.65
C GLU A 143 -11.28 3.33 11.69
N ALA A 144 -11.35 3.67 10.40
CA ALA A 144 -11.95 2.79 9.40
C ALA A 144 -11.29 1.41 9.37
N TYR A 145 -9.96 1.33 9.45
CA TYR A 145 -9.25 0.05 9.56
C TYR A 145 -9.59 -0.71 10.85
N GLN A 146 -9.70 0.01 11.98
CA GLN A 146 -9.99 -0.57 13.28
C GLN A 146 -11.41 -1.16 13.34
N GLU A 147 -12.38 -0.47 12.77
CA GLU A 147 -13.78 -0.91 12.77
C GLU A 147 -14.09 -1.98 11.72
N THR A 148 -13.28 -2.08 10.66
CA THR A 148 -13.48 -3.04 9.57
C THR A 148 -12.48 -4.20 9.65
N ILE A 149 -11.29 -4.00 9.09
CA ILE A 149 -10.30 -5.06 8.85
C ILE A 149 -9.79 -5.68 10.16
N SER A 150 -9.69 -4.91 11.25
CA SER A 150 -9.22 -5.43 12.55
C SER A 150 -10.20 -6.39 13.22
N THR A 151 -11.45 -6.47 12.73
CA THR A 151 -12.44 -7.44 13.21
C THR A 151 -12.15 -8.86 12.74
N PHE A 152 -11.32 -9.05 11.71
CA PHE A 152 -10.91 -10.37 11.27
C PHE A 152 -10.09 -11.11 12.33
N LYS A 153 -10.23 -12.44 12.38
CA LYS A 153 -9.43 -13.30 13.28
C LYS A 153 -7.93 -13.22 13.00
N THR A 154 -7.55 -13.02 11.73
CA THR A 154 -6.14 -12.83 11.34
C THR A 154 -5.80 -11.36 11.50
N ARG A 155 -4.68 -11.07 12.16
CA ARG A 155 -4.23 -9.71 12.43
C ARG A 155 -2.74 -9.59 12.13
N ILE A 156 -2.31 -8.39 11.75
CA ILE A 156 -0.88 -8.05 11.66
C ILE A 156 -0.44 -7.63 13.05
N VAL A 157 0.49 -8.39 13.64
CA VAL A 157 1.11 -8.05 14.92
C VAL A 157 2.32 -7.18 14.62
N VAL A 158 2.17 -5.88 14.82
CA VAL A 158 3.25 -4.91 14.60
C VAL A 158 4.21 -4.97 15.78
N GLN A 159 5.48 -5.25 15.49
CA GLN A 159 6.58 -5.29 16.46
C GLN A 159 7.43 -4.04 16.30
N GLY A 160 7.75 -3.39 17.42
CA GLY A 160 8.51 -2.15 17.46
C GLY A 160 8.71 -1.67 18.90
N ASP A 161 9.03 -0.40 19.06
CA ASP A 161 9.16 0.25 20.36
C ASP A 161 7.75 0.45 20.98
N PRO A 162 7.47 -0.13 22.16
CA PRO A 162 6.16 0.02 22.82
C PRO A 162 5.79 1.47 23.13
N SER A 163 6.76 2.32 23.48
CA SER A 163 6.51 3.73 23.80
C SER A 163 6.07 4.51 22.56
N LEU A 164 6.67 4.22 21.41
CA LEU A 164 6.26 4.81 20.13
C LEU A 164 4.87 4.31 19.73
N LEU A 165 4.63 3.00 19.80
CA LEU A 165 3.34 2.40 19.41
C LEU A 165 2.16 2.87 20.28
N GLN A 166 2.42 3.31 21.51
CA GLN A 166 1.42 3.89 22.42
C GLN A 166 1.32 5.42 22.33
N SER A 167 2.20 6.07 21.56
CA SER A 167 2.18 7.51 21.40
C SER A 167 0.96 7.98 20.60
N ARG A 168 0.53 9.22 20.86
CA ARG A 168 -0.61 9.86 20.18
C ARG A 168 -0.45 9.76 18.67
N MET A 169 -1.53 9.39 17.97
CA MET A 169 -1.61 9.21 16.51
C MET A 169 -0.81 8.04 15.93
N MET A 170 0.09 7.38 16.66
CA MET A 170 0.88 6.29 16.09
C MET A 170 0.03 5.09 15.65
N PRO A 171 -0.93 4.60 16.45
CA PRO A 171 -1.80 3.51 16.01
C PRO A 171 -2.58 3.85 14.74
N GLU A 172 -3.08 5.08 14.61
CA GLU A 172 -3.83 5.56 13.45
C GLU A 172 -2.93 5.61 12.21
N ARG A 173 -1.70 6.13 12.35
CA ARG A 173 -0.72 6.17 11.25
C ARG A 173 -0.35 4.78 10.76
N VAL A 174 -0.11 3.85 11.68
CA VAL A 174 0.18 2.45 11.36
C VAL A 174 -1.01 1.81 10.64
N ARG A 175 -2.22 1.97 11.15
CA ARG A 175 -3.44 1.45 10.54
C ARG A 175 -3.73 2.05 9.16
N ALA A 176 -3.48 3.34 8.96
CA ALA A 176 -3.60 4.00 7.67
C ALA A 176 -2.61 3.40 6.64
N CYS A 177 -1.35 3.17 7.02
CA CYS A 177 -0.40 2.43 6.17
C CYS A 177 -0.88 1.01 5.85
N LEU A 178 -1.42 0.29 6.84
CA LEU A 178 -1.96 -1.06 6.61
C LEU A 178 -3.16 -1.05 5.65
N MET A 179 -4.05 -0.06 5.77
CA MET A 179 -5.15 0.16 4.83
C MET A 179 -4.63 0.38 3.41
N ALA A 180 -3.62 1.23 3.24
CA ALA A 180 -2.98 1.47 1.95
C ALA A 180 -2.39 0.19 1.35
N GLY A 181 -1.70 -0.60 2.18
CA GLY A 181 -1.15 -1.90 1.76
C GLY A 181 -2.23 -2.88 1.29
N ILE A 182 -3.41 -2.88 1.93
CA ILE A 182 -4.56 -3.69 1.49
C ILE A 182 -5.13 -3.17 0.17
N ARG A 183 -5.25 -1.86 -0.01
CA ARG A 183 -5.69 -1.26 -1.28
C ARG A 183 -4.75 -1.62 -2.42
N PHE A 184 -3.44 -1.50 -2.23
CA PHE A 184 -2.45 -1.93 -3.23
C PHE A 184 -2.51 -3.45 -3.48
N GLY A 185 -2.84 -4.25 -2.45
CA GLY A 185 -3.12 -5.66 -2.62
C GLY A 185 -4.34 -5.93 -3.50
N LEU A 186 -5.41 -5.13 -3.36
CA LEU A 186 -6.62 -5.24 -4.16
C LEU A 186 -6.33 -4.88 -5.61
N LEU A 187 -5.58 -3.79 -5.82
CA LEU A 187 -5.08 -3.37 -7.13
C LEU A 187 -4.26 -4.50 -7.77
N TRP A 188 -3.33 -5.10 -7.02
CA TRP A 188 -2.52 -6.21 -7.52
C TRP A 188 -3.40 -7.39 -7.97
N HIS A 189 -4.45 -7.71 -7.20
CA HIS A 189 -5.41 -8.76 -7.56
C HIS A 189 -6.21 -8.40 -8.83
N GLN A 190 -6.64 -7.15 -8.99
CA GLN A 190 -7.35 -6.64 -10.18
C GLN A 190 -6.50 -6.77 -11.44
N GLN A 191 -5.18 -6.56 -11.33
CA GLN A 191 -4.23 -6.77 -12.43
C GLN A 191 -3.92 -8.25 -12.71
N GLY A 192 -4.59 -9.20 -12.04
CA GLY A 192 -4.40 -10.64 -12.23
C GLY A 192 -3.35 -11.29 -11.31
N GLY A 193 -2.87 -10.54 -10.31
CA GLY A 193 -1.95 -11.02 -9.28
C GLY A 193 -2.55 -12.11 -8.41
N ARG A 194 -1.75 -13.13 -8.08
CA ARG A 194 -2.14 -14.26 -7.21
C ARG A 194 -0.93 -14.73 -6.40
N ARG A 195 -1.12 -15.12 -5.13
CA ARG A 195 0.00 -15.49 -4.23
C ARG A 195 0.84 -16.63 -4.79
N TRP A 196 0.21 -17.66 -5.35
CA TRP A 196 0.92 -18.80 -5.96
C TRP A 196 1.80 -18.35 -7.14
N LYS A 197 1.38 -17.35 -7.93
CA LYS A 197 2.20 -16.81 -9.02
C LYS A 197 3.51 -16.20 -8.51
N LEU A 198 3.57 -15.64 -7.30
CA LEU A 198 4.83 -15.10 -6.75
C LEU A 198 5.87 -16.19 -6.51
N VAL A 199 5.43 -17.40 -6.15
CA VAL A 199 6.32 -18.56 -5.93
C VAL A 199 6.84 -19.11 -7.25
N PHE A 200 5.97 -19.25 -8.26
CA PHE A 200 6.32 -19.88 -9.54
C PHE A 200 6.85 -18.91 -10.61
N GLN A 201 6.59 -17.61 -10.50
CA GLN A 201 6.89 -16.61 -11.52
C GLN A 201 7.96 -15.59 -11.09
N ARG A 202 8.89 -15.97 -10.21
CA ARG A 202 10.00 -15.12 -9.76
C ARG A 202 10.79 -14.51 -10.93
N LYS A 203 11.02 -15.27 -12.01
CA LYS A 203 11.68 -14.77 -13.23
C LYS A 203 10.85 -13.72 -13.97
N ALA A 204 9.52 -13.87 -14.03
CA ALA A 204 8.63 -12.91 -14.68
C ALA A 204 8.53 -11.62 -13.88
N LEU A 205 8.44 -11.71 -12.54
CA LEU A 205 8.48 -10.55 -11.65
C LEU A 205 9.80 -9.78 -11.81
N ARG A 206 10.94 -10.48 -11.88
CA ARG A 206 12.24 -9.84 -12.13
C ARG A 206 12.26 -9.07 -13.46
N ARG A 207 11.81 -9.68 -14.56
CA ARG A 207 11.72 -8.99 -15.87
C ARG A 207 10.81 -7.76 -15.83
N ALA A 208 9.72 -7.84 -15.08
CA ALA A 208 8.82 -6.70 -14.89
C ALA A 208 9.51 -5.56 -14.12
N LEU A 209 10.27 -5.87 -13.07
CA LEU A 209 11.05 -4.88 -12.33
C LEU A 209 12.14 -4.24 -13.21
N ASP A 210 12.87 -5.05 -13.99
CA ASP A 210 13.92 -4.58 -14.92
C ASP A 210 13.35 -3.63 -16.01
N SER A 211 12.03 -3.67 -16.27
CA SER A 211 11.36 -2.77 -17.22
C SER A 211 10.85 -1.46 -16.60
N LEU A 212 10.88 -1.35 -15.27
CA LEU A 212 10.39 -0.20 -14.49
C LEU A 212 11.55 0.67 -13.96
N SER A 213 12.79 0.20 -14.09
CA SER A 213 14.04 0.88 -13.75
C SER A 213 14.53 1.75 -14.91
#